data_AF-A0AAE0GAP3-F1
#
_entry.id   AF-A0AAE0GAP3-F1
#
_cell.length_a   1.000
_cell.length_b   1.000
_cell.length_c   1.000
_cell.angle_alpha   90.00
_cell.angle_beta   90.00
_cell.angle_gamma   90.00
#
_symmetry.space_group_name_H-M   'P 1'
#
loop_
_entity.id
_entity.type
_entity.pdbx_description
1 polymer ?
#
loop_
_entity_poly.entity_id
_entity_poly.type
_entity_poly.pdbx_seq_one_letter_code
_entity_poly.pdbx_strand_id
1 'polypeptide(L)'
;MVVELTVRMGLGARQWDYAKLVDVFNGEEGNGVGMKVRNNKELARAISKAESHTSGPVLIECVIDRHDCSKELLEWGSLVANANSRPQQHI
;
A
#
# COMPACT_ATOMS: atom_id res chain seq x y z
N MET A 1 -6.93 9.59 11.42
CA MET A 1 -6.38 8.24 11.19
C MET A 1 -6.21 8.06 9.69
N VAL A 2 -5.01 8.31 9.16
CA VAL A 2 -4.68 7.98 7.77
C VAL A 2 -4.06 6.58 7.81
N VAL A 3 -4.85 5.56 7.44
CA VAL A 3 -4.32 4.21 7.21
C VAL A 3 -3.95 4.16 5.74
N GLU A 4 -2.67 4.31 5.45
CA GLU A 4 -2.17 4.14 4.08
C GLU A 4 -1.75 2.68 3.89
N LEU A 5 -2.58 1.92 3.18
CA LEU A 5 -2.29 0.55 2.74
C LEU A 5 -1.45 0.60 1.48
N THR A 6 -0.15 0.40 1.61
CA THR A 6 0.73 0.27 0.42
C THR A 6 0.82 -1.19 0.00
N VAL A 7 0.36 -1.48 -1.22
CA VAL A 7 0.42 -2.80 -1.88
C VAL A 7 1.76 -2.99 -2.59
N ARG A 8 2.41 -4.13 -2.37
CA ARG A 8 3.67 -4.50 -3.05
C ARG A 8 3.40 -4.96 -4.48
N MET A 9 3.63 -4.08 -5.46
CA MET A 9 3.61 -4.42 -6.90
C MET A 9 5.01 -4.83 -7.37
N GLY A 10 5.21 -6.12 -7.67
CA GLY A 10 6.51 -6.63 -8.12
C GLY A 10 6.76 -6.45 -9.62
N LEU A 11 7.37 -5.33 -10.03
CA LEU A 11 8.31 -5.28 -11.17
C LEU A 11 9.10 -3.94 -11.13
N GLY A 12 10.44 -4.03 -11.10
CA GLY A 12 11.36 -2.92 -11.41
C GLY A 12 11.60 -1.87 -10.31
N ALA A 13 10.69 -1.66 -9.36
CA ALA A 13 10.91 -0.72 -8.26
C ALA A 13 11.81 -1.34 -7.17
N ARG A 14 12.84 -0.60 -6.72
CA ARG A 14 13.68 -1.02 -5.59
C ARG A 14 12.77 -1.17 -4.36
N GLN A 15 12.84 -2.32 -3.69
CA GLN A 15 11.98 -2.63 -2.55
C GLN A 15 12.43 -1.82 -1.32
N TRP A 16 11.56 -0.97 -0.79
CA TRP A 16 11.81 -0.21 0.44
C TRP A 16 11.16 -0.92 1.63
N ASP A 17 11.72 -0.68 2.81
CA ASP A 17 11.13 -1.10 4.08
C ASP A 17 10.24 0.05 4.59
N TYR A 18 8.99 0.10 4.11
CA TYR A 18 8.07 1.20 4.40
C TYR A 18 7.73 1.32 5.88
N ALA A 19 7.70 0.20 6.60
CA ALA A 19 7.54 0.23 8.06
C ALA A 19 8.69 0.98 8.74
N LYS A 20 9.95 0.74 8.33
CA LYS A 20 11.12 1.45 8.88
C LYS A 20 11.22 2.90 8.44
N LEU A 21 10.57 3.28 7.34
CA LEU A 21 10.52 4.67 6.91
C LEU A 21 9.82 5.56 7.96
N VAL A 22 8.88 5.00 8.72
CA VAL A 22 8.23 5.71 9.82
C VAL A 22 9.24 6.09 10.90
N ASP A 23 10.18 5.19 11.23
CA ASP A 23 11.22 5.48 12.23
C ASP A 23 12.13 6.62 11.76
N VAL A 24 12.42 6.69 10.45
CA VAL A 24 13.19 7.80 9.86
C VAL A 24 12.42 9.12 9.98
N PHE A 25 11.11 9.13 9.74
CA PHE A 25 10.30 10.33 9.85
C PHE A 25 10.01 10.74 11.29
N ASN A 26 10.10 9.82 12.24
CA ASN A 26 9.94 10.17 13.65
C ASN A 26 11.07 11.07 14.15
N GLY A 27 12.29 10.92 13.64
CA GLY A 27 13.44 11.66 14.18
C GLY A 27 13.57 11.43 15.68
N GLU A 28 13.66 12.51 16.46
CA GLU A 28 13.82 12.45 17.92
C GLU A 28 12.49 12.56 18.70
N GLU A 29 11.46 13.21 18.13
CA GLU A 29 10.22 13.55 18.86
C GLU A 29 8.93 12.94 18.27
N GLY A 30 9.02 12.26 17.13
CA GLY A 30 7.87 11.67 16.45
C GLY A 30 7.38 10.37 17.09
N ASN A 31 6.06 10.21 17.11
CA ASN A 31 5.38 9.05 17.69
C ASN A 31 4.70 8.17 16.62
N GLY A 32 5.16 8.21 15.38
CA GLY A 32 4.66 7.34 14.32
C GLY A 32 4.99 5.88 14.59
N VAL A 33 4.14 4.96 14.16
CA VAL A 33 4.38 3.52 14.29
C VAL A 33 4.33 2.85 12.92
N GLY A 34 5.43 2.20 12.53
CA GLY A 34 5.48 1.34 11.35
C GLY A 34 5.27 -0.13 11.72
N MET A 35 4.40 -0.83 10.99
CA MET A 35 4.18 -2.26 11.14
C MET A 35 4.20 -2.95 9.78
N LYS A 36 4.76 -4.15 9.72
CA LYS A 36 4.74 -4.99 8.52
C LYS A 36 3.95 -6.25 8.81
N VAL A 37 2.99 -6.57 7.95
CA VAL A 37 2.10 -7.74 8.11
C VAL A 37 2.10 -8.60 6.86
N ARG A 38 2.04 -9.92 7.03
CA ARG A 38 2.06 -10.91 5.94
C ARG A 38 0.84 -11.81 5.89
N ASN A 39 -0.07 -11.69 6.85
CA ASN A 39 -1.27 -12.51 6.93
C ASN A 39 -2.38 -11.78 7.71
N ASN A 40 -3.60 -12.30 7.58
CA ASN A 40 -4.80 -11.71 8.17
C ASN A 40 -4.73 -11.60 9.70
N LYS A 41 -4.08 -12.56 10.37
CA LYS A 41 -3.94 -12.54 11.84
C LYS A 41 -3.01 -11.42 12.30
N GLU A 42 -1.93 -11.17 11.59
CA GLU A 42 -1.05 -10.02 11.82
C GLU A 42 -1.76 -8.72 11.52
N LEU A 43 -2.52 -8.64 10.42
CA LEU A 43 -3.29 -7.46 10.05
C LEU A 43 -4.33 -7.10 11.12
N ALA A 44 -5.10 -8.06 11.61
CA ALA A 44 -6.10 -7.83 12.67
C ALA A 44 -5.45 -7.26 13.95
N ARG A 45 -4.29 -7.80 14.35
CA ARG A 45 -3.52 -7.27 15.49
C ARG A 45 -2.96 -5.88 15.23
N ALA A 46 -2.51 -5.62 14.01
CA ALA A 46 -1.98 -4.32 13.62
C ALA A 46 -3.07 -3.25 13.63
N ILE A 47 -4.28 -3.56 13.15
CA ILE A 47 -5.44 -2.68 13.20
C ILE A 47 -5.80 -2.37 14.66
N SER A 48 -5.92 -3.40 15.52
CA SER A 48 -6.23 -3.18 16.94
C SER A 48 -5.19 -2.30 17.64
N LYS A 49 -3.89 -2.49 17.31
CA LYS A 49 -2.82 -1.62 17.83
C LYS A 49 -2.94 -0.20 17.27
N ALA A 50 -3.24 -0.05 15.98
CA ALA A 50 -3.41 1.25 15.34
C ALA A 50 -4.58 2.05 15.94
N GLU A 51 -5.70 1.40 16.24
CA GLU A 51 -6.86 2.02 16.90
C GLU A 51 -6.52 2.52 18.31
N SER A 52 -5.67 1.79 19.04
CA SER A 52 -5.21 2.20 20.38
C SER A 52 -4.16 3.30 20.36
N HIS A 53 -3.54 3.58 19.22
CA HIS A 53 -2.42 4.51 19.09
C HIS A 53 -2.90 5.91 18.67
N THR A 54 -3.07 6.80 19.65
CA THR A 54 -3.61 8.15 19.42
C THR A 54 -2.54 9.23 19.28
N SER A 55 -1.28 8.93 19.59
CA SER A 55 -0.19 9.90 19.67
C SER A 55 0.52 10.17 18.34
N GLY A 56 0.18 9.45 17.27
CA GLY A 56 0.82 9.63 15.97
C GLY A 56 0.19 8.78 14.85
N PRO A 57 0.69 8.91 13.61
CA PRO A 57 0.23 8.08 12.49
C PRO A 57 0.72 6.64 12.62
N VAL A 58 -0.06 5.69 12.11
CA VAL A 58 0.33 4.27 12.04
C VAL A 58 0.31 3.81 10.60
N LEU A 59 1.46 3.35 10.10
CA LEU A 59 1.60 2.76 8.77
C LEU A 59 1.62 1.24 8.91
N ILE A 60 0.75 0.56 8.16
CA ILE A 60 0.69 -0.90 8.11
C ILE A 60 1.05 -1.36 6.70
N GLU A 61 2.30 -1.80 6.52
CA GLU A 61 2.78 -2.37 5.27
C GLU A 61 2.23 -3.80 5.12
N CYS A 62 1.28 -3.97 4.21
CA CYS A 62 0.67 -5.26 3.90
C CYS A 62 1.40 -5.93 2.73
N VAL A 63 1.92 -7.13 2.98
CA VAL A 63 2.56 -7.94 1.94
C VAL A 63 1.52 -8.83 1.28
N ILE A 64 1.19 -8.53 0.02
CA ILE A 64 0.30 -9.34 -0.82
C ILE A 64 1.00 -9.77 -2.11
N ASP A 65 0.45 -10.76 -2.81
CA ASP A 65 0.94 -11.14 -4.14
C ASP A 65 0.61 -10.04 -5.16
N ARG A 66 1.44 -9.91 -6.18
CA ARG A 66 1.25 -8.91 -7.24
C ARG A 66 -0.08 -9.09 -8.00
N HIS A 67 -0.50 -10.34 -8.19
CA HIS A 67 -1.71 -10.67 -8.95
C HIS A 67 -2.93 -10.76 -8.03
N ASP A 68 -2.75 -10.56 -6.72
CA ASP A 68 -3.83 -10.45 -5.76
C ASP A 68 -4.44 -9.05 -5.83
N CYS A 69 -5.27 -8.85 -6.85
CA CYS A 69 -6.00 -7.61 -7.08
C CYS A 69 -7.46 -7.87 -7.40
N SER A 70 -8.28 -6.82 -7.36
CA SER A 70 -9.71 -6.94 -7.62
C SER A 70 -9.99 -7.27 -9.09
N LYS A 71 -11.08 -7.99 -9.36
CA LYS A 71 -11.48 -8.35 -10.73
C LYS A 71 -11.81 -7.10 -11.54
N GLU A 72 -12.42 -6.13 -10.88
CA GLU A 72 -12.78 -4.83 -11.44
C GLU A 72 -11.55 -4.08 -11.95
N LEU A 73 -10.40 -4.18 -11.25
CA LEU A 73 -9.15 -3.56 -11.71
C LEU A 73 -8.65 -4.21 -13.00
N LEU A 74 -8.77 -5.53 -13.12
CA LEU A 74 -8.34 -6.26 -14.32
C LEU A 74 -9.21 -5.91 -15.53
N GLU A 75 -10.53 -5.92 -15.35
CA GLU A 75 -11.49 -5.61 -16.41
C GLU A 75 -11.34 -4.16 -16.87
N TRP A 76 -11.38 -3.22 -15.92
CA TRP A 76 -11.24 -1.80 -16.22
C TRP A 76 -9.87 -1.49 -16.85
N GLY A 77 -8.80 -2.07 -16.32
CA GLY A 77 -7.46 -1.90 -16.86
C GLY A 77 -7.34 -2.34 -18.32
N SER A 78 -7.97 -3.46 -18.69
CA SER A 78 -8.00 -3.94 -20.08
C SER A 78 -8.76 -2.98 -21.00
N LEU A 79 -9.90 -2.46 -20.55
CA LEU A 79 -10.71 -1.52 -21.33
C LEU A 79 -9.96 -0.19 -21.56
N VAL A 80 -9.31 0.32 -20.52
CA VAL A 80 -8.48 1.53 -20.59
C VAL A 80 -7.28 1.34 -21.51
N ALA A 81 -6.59 0.21 -21.41
CA ALA A 81 -5.46 -0.08 -22.30
C ALA A 81 -5.87 -0.11 -23.78
N ASN A 82 -7.00 -0.76 -24.10
CA ASN A 82 -7.55 -0.78 -25.45
C ASN A 82 -7.95 0.64 -25.91
N ALA A 83 -8.59 1.41 -25.04
CA ALA A 83 -8.98 2.79 -25.31
C ALA A 83 -7.80 3.70 -25.65
N ASN A 84 -6.70 3.56 -24.90
CA ASN A 84 -5.48 4.37 -25.04
C ASN A 84 -4.62 3.95 -26.24
N SER A 85 -4.73 2.70 -26.69
CA SER A 85 -3.98 2.16 -27.82
C SER A 85 -4.68 2.39 -29.17
N ARG A 86 -5.81 3.10 -29.18
CA ARG A 86 -6.54 3.42 -30.41
C ARG A 86 -5.67 4.30 -31.33
N PRO A 87 -5.60 3.99 -32.64
CA PRO A 87 -4.80 4.78 -33.58
C PRO A 87 -5.33 6.21 -33.68
N GLN A 88 -4.43 7.14 -33.98
CA GLN A 88 -4.77 8.54 -34.19
C GLN A 88 -5.78 8.64 -35.35
N GLN A 89 -6.96 9.19 -35.09
CA GLN A 89 -7.92 9.49 -36.13
C GLN A 89 -7.56 10.86 -36.71
N HIS A 90 -7.03 10.89 -37.93
CA HIS A 90 -6.92 12.12 -38.71
C HIS A 90 -8.34 12.56 -39.10
N ILE A 91 -8.77 13.71 -38.57
CA ILE A 91 -9.95 14.45 -39.03
C ILE A 91 -9.44 15.51 -40.03
#